data_AF-A0A9P9QCV6-F1
#
_entry.id   AF-A0A9P9QCV6-F1
#
_cell.length_a   1.000
_cell.length_b   1.000
_cell.length_c   1.000
_cell.angle_alpha   90.00
_cell.angle_beta   90.00
_cell.angle_gamma   90.00
#
_symmetry.space_group_name_H-M   'P 1'
#
loop_
_entity.id
_entity.type
_entity.pdbx_description
1 polymer ?
#
loop_
_entity_poly.entity_id
_entity_poly.type
_entity_poly.pdbx_seq_one_letter_code
_entity_poly.pdbx_strand_id
1 'polypeptide(L)'
;MTSSTRRASHEEQPRVTIQATRTPAPATWFRGLQHPFVAFAIPLVVLFCSPALYRLAVPSSSLRHIDEHKLQEIASLLDDIYATFVKITFIPPTAVKRGPHWINTTAIPCERDPNVLRLMEIMPYVDSIEVEEENEVQRTDWLFGGEFLDYRQPHHLVKGCNPLRGKQVNSYMTPATVALTSWRTGEWNNDRTFVFLYDVLRNSIRIFKGDRWVTYRDEDEPYSTGRHTGHDPDREIWFDAPTLLRRVLGAYQSLAWTPWETSNREDWGVDVNIIKKLLRKNGWPNSFDSDQFNADFFRAKYSPCKRGPAEAAYRRIEELEGKINQGEDKEIGYIEHSKQAILSYEDQIQNELDEQERWVLVVKAQLKRWEIARHEAELKAAKEEVGRLCPDGMCVKDEDVIVWEFYSMEKEYEKAQRALPPKKTCEWDLTSIVDWDPPDPVLYRNCVTKRKREAYWLQLAYTQFKTETLQHCAETGCTLLPQPTLEELVSARIQDLEEHIIHDQTRAVTMYDWRPTLPEHAEKAQILFEMEASGAANGPWYIRDLIDDLKKRLVDGSDKARLWRCIDDPNRVC
;
A
#
# COMPACT_ATOMS: atom_id res chain seq x y z
N MET A 1 9.49 -53.67 28.84
CA MET A 1 8.68 -54.90 28.94
C MET A 1 8.10 -55.18 27.56
N THR A 2 8.40 -56.37 27.01
CA THR A 2 7.69 -57.15 25.96
C THR A 2 7.17 -56.45 24.68
N SER A 3 7.33 -56.94 23.46
CA SER A 3 8.00 -58.11 22.88
C SER A 3 7.89 -58.06 21.34
N SER A 4 8.96 -58.46 20.65
CA SER A 4 9.01 -59.45 19.53
C SER A 4 8.24 -59.16 18.21
N THR A 5 8.66 -59.56 16.99
CA THR A 5 9.67 -60.52 16.52
C THR A 5 9.82 -60.41 14.98
N ARG A 6 11.06 -60.60 14.45
CA ARG A 6 11.55 -61.49 13.34
C ARG A 6 10.72 -61.68 12.04
N ARG A 7 11.26 -61.95 10.84
CA ARG A 7 12.52 -62.52 10.28
C ARG A 7 12.48 -62.29 8.73
N ALA A 8 13.53 -61.83 8.05
CA ALA A 8 14.58 -62.61 7.33
C ALA A 8 14.01 -63.67 6.34
N SER A 9 14.05 -63.41 5.02
CA SER A 9 15.15 -63.70 4.04
C SER A 9 15.06 -65.11 3.43
N HIS A 10 15.01 -65.23 2.09
CA HIS A 10 15.80 -66.22 1.36
C HIS A 10 15.84 -65.93 -0.14
N GLU A 11 17.08 -65.95 -0.63
CA GLU A 11 17.56 -65.88 -2.00
C GLU A 11 17.80 -67.32 -2.47
N GLU A 12 17.45 -67.66 -3.73
CA GLU A 12 18.01 -68.83 -4.40
C GLU A 12 17.93 -68.71 -5.94
N GLN A 13 18.96 -69.27 -6.57
CA GLN A 13 19.48 -69.04 -7.92
C GLN A 13 18.86 -69.96 -9.02
N PRO A 14 19.24 -69.80 -10.31
CA PRO A 14 18.43 -70.17 -11.48
C PRO A 14 18.71 -71.57 -12.04
N ARG A 15 17.77 -72.08 -12.85
CA ARG A 15 17.98 -73.21 -13.76
C ARG A 15 17.69 -72.82 -15.21
N VAL A 16 18.68 -73.11 -16.06
CA VAL A 16 18.63 -73.11 -17.53
C VAL A 16 18.09 -74.47 -17.98
N THR A 17 17.16 -74.46 -18.95
CA THR A 17 16.88 -75.64 -19.80
C THR A 17 16.60 -75.17 -21.23
N ILE A 18 17.28 -75.80 -22.19
CA ILE A 18 17.20 -75.58 -23.64
C ILE A 18 16.24 -76.62 -24.27
N GLN A 19 15.74 -76.31 -25.49
CA GLN A 19 15.06 -77.15 -26.50
C GLN A 19 13.53 -76.90 -26.61
N ALA A 20 12.87 -76.89 -27.77
CA ALA A 20 13.23 -77.12 -29.17
C ALA A 20 12.22 -76.40 -30.08
N THR A 21 12.65 -76.09 -31.30
CA THR A 21 11.86 -75.58 -32.43
C THR A 21 10.72 -76.51 -32.85
N ARG A 22 9.51 -75.94 -33.01
CA ARG A 22 8.43 -76.51 -33.82
C ARG A 22 7.65 -75.38 -34.51
N THR A 23 7.75 -75.34 -35.84
CA THR A 23 6.91 -74.53 -36.74
C THR A 23 5.47 -75.04 -36.77
N PRO A 24 4.44 -74.17 -36.65
CA PRO A 24 3.09 -74.50 -37.05
C PRO A 24 2.72 -73.88 -38.40
N ALA A 25 1.95 -74.66 -39.16
CA ALA A 25 1.40 -74.39 -40.48
C ALA A 25 0.41 -73.20 -40.50
N PRO A 26 0.16 -72.60 -41.68
CA PRO A 26 -0.75 -71.47 -41.84
C PRO A 26 -2.21 -71.96 -41.95
N ALA A 27 -3.12 -71.27 -41.26
CA ALA A 27 -4.55 -71.05 -41.62
C ALA A 27 -5.48 -71.02 -40.39
N THR A 28 -5.37 -69.98 -39.55
CA THR A 28 -6.44 -69.62 -38.58
C THR A 28 -6.56 -68.10 -38.34
N TRP A 29 -5.97 -67.25 -39.19
CA TRP A 29 -5.88 -65.80 -38.95
C TRP A 29 -7.20 -65.01 -39.00
N PHE A 30 -8.30 -65.58 -39.53
CA PHE A 30 -9.57 -64.84 -39.66
C PHE A 30 -10.56 -64.99 -38.51
N ARG A 31 -10.31 -65.84 -37.49
CA ARG A 31 -11.18 -65.91 -36.29
C ARG A 31 -10.83 -64.88 -35.20
N GLY A 32 -9.64 -64.28 -35.23
CA GLY A 32 -9.21 -63.28 -34.24
C GLY A 32 -9.85 -61.89 -34.43
N LEU A 33 -10.33 -61.57 -35.65
CA LEU A 33 -10.92 -60.26 -35.96
C LEU A 33 -12.34 -60.07 -35.43
N GLN A 34 -12.99 -61.12 -34.90
CA GLN A 34 -14.32 -61.04 -34.29
C GLN A 34 -14.28 -60.79 -32.78
N HIS A 35 -13.09 -60.72 -32.16
CA HIS A 35 -12.98 -60.40 -30.75
C HIS A 35 -13.28 -58.90 -30.56
N PRO A 36 -14.21 -58.50 -29.66
CA PRO A 36 -14.58 -57.09 -29.48
C PRO A 36 -13.35 -56.22 -29.17
N PHE A 37 -12.36 -56.78 -28.46
CA PHE A 37 -11.10 -56.11 -28.20
C PHE A 37 -10.32 -55.73 -29.47
N VAL A 38 -10.33 -56.57 -30.51
CA VAL A 38 -9.61 -56.33 -31.78
C VAL A 38 -10.39 -55.33 -32.66
N ALA A 39 -11.72 -55.39 -32.63
CA ALA A 39 -12.58 -54.45 -33.33
C ALA A 39 -12.48 -53.00 -32.80
N PHE A 40 -12.14 -52.82 -31.51
CA PHE A 40 -11.95 -51.49 -30.91
C PHE A 40 -10.48 -51.08 -30.82
N ALA A 41 -9.55 -52.00 -30.55
CA ALA A 41 -8.12 -51.66 -30.38
C ALA A 41 -7.45 -51.31 -31.71
N ILE A 42 -7.80 -51.96 -32.83
CA ILE A 42 -7.17 -51.67 -34.13
C ILE A 42 -7.52 -50.26 -34.62
N PRO A 43 -8.80 -49.80 -34.62
CA PRO A 43 -9.11 -48.41 -34.96
C PRO A 43 -8.43 -47.42 -34.03
N LEU A 44 -8.34 -47.70 -32.72
CA LEU A 44 -7.68 -46.83 -31.75
C LEU A 44 -6.17 -46.73 -32.03
N VAL A 45 -5.48 -47.85 -32.24
CA VAL A 45 -4.05 -47.87 -32.57
C VAL A 45 -3.80 -47.20 -33.92
N VAL A 46 -4.66 -47.37 -34.92
CA VAL A 46 -4.57 -46.65 -36.20
C VAL A 46 -4.81 -45.14 -36.01
N LEU A 47 -5.71 -44.72 -35.12
CA LEU A 47 -5.94 -43.32 -34.74
C LEU A 47 -4.74 -42.72 -34.00
N PHE A 48 -4.07 -43.48 -33.13
CA PHE A 48 -2.91 -43.02 -32.34
C PHE A 48 -1.58 -43.09 -33.11
N CYS A 49 -1.44 -44.01 -34.06
CA CYS A 49 -0.20 -44.20 -34.83
C CYS A 49 -0.19 -43.50 -36.20
N SER A 50 -1.31 -42.90 -36.64
CA SER A 50 -1.37 -42.07 -37.86
C SER A 50 -1.70 -40.61 -37.51
N PRO A 51 -0.68 -39.75 -37.34
CA PRO A 51 -0.88 -38.32 -37.08
C PRO A 51 -1.73 -37.61 -38.14
N ALA A 52 -1.80 -38.15 -39.36
CA ALA A 52 -2.57 -37.60 -40.47
C ALA A 52 -4.08 -37.83 -40.33
N LEU A 53 -4.52 -38.97 -39.76
CA LEU A 53 -5.94 -39.28 -39.55
C LEU A 53 -6.48 -38.62 -38.27
N TYR A 54 -5.65 -38.48 -37.24
CA TYR A 54 -5.98 -37.70 -36.04
C TYR A 54 -6.29 -36.23 -36.38
N ARG A 55 -5.54 -35.64 -37.32
CA ARG A 55 -5.80 -34.27 -37.85
C ARG A 55 -7.09 -34.13 -38.66
N LEU A 56 -7.70 -35.23 -39.11
CA LEU A 56 -8.98 -35.23 -39.85
C LEU A 56 -10.19 -35.51 -38.94
N ALA A 57 -10.00 -36.23 -37.83
CA ALA A 57 -11.08 -36.64 -36.92
C ALA A 57 -11.28 -35.68 -35.74
N VAL A 58 -10.24 -34.93 -35.34
CA VAL A 58 -10.43 -33.78 -34.44
C VAL A 58 -10.89 -32.62 -35.30
N PRO A 59 -12.13 -32.11 -35.13
CA PRO A 59 -12.54 -30.92 -35.86
C PRO A 59 -11.50 -29.83 -35.60
N SER A 60 -10.97 -29.26 -36.68
CA SER A 60 -10.02 -28.17 -36.71
C SER A 60 -10.64 -26.85 -36.22
N SER A 61 -11.43 -26.91 -35.14
CA SER A 61 -12.13 -25.80 -34.51
C SER A 61 -11.32 -25.14 -33.39
N SER A 62 -10.02 -25.39 -33.24
CA SER A 62 -9.22 -24.67 -32.21
C SER A 62 -7.73 -24.44 -32.49
N LEU A 63 -7.23 -24.67 -33.72
CA LEU A 63 -5.97 -24.03 -34.14
C LEU A 63 -6.26 -22.55 -34.48
N ARG A 64 -6.74 -21.79 -33.47
CA ARG A 64 -6.60 -20.33 -33.52
C ARG A 64 -5.10 -20.09 -33.60
N HIS A 65 -4.65 -19.54 -34.72
CA HIS A 65 -3.26 -19.14 -34.88
C HIS A 65 -2.90 -18.21 -33.72
N ILE A 66 -1.96 -18.65 -32.88
CA ILE A 66 -1.36 -17.78 -31.87
C ILE A 66 -0.56 -16.74 -32.62
N ASP A 67 -1.02 -15.49 -32.58
CA ASP A 67 -0.31 -14.36 -33.17
C ASP A 67 0.78 -13.91 -32.20
N GLU A 68 1.83 -14.74 -32.11
CA GLU A 68 2.92 -14.59 -31.14
C GLU A 68 3.59 -13.21 -31.24
N HIS A 69 3.64 -12.62 -32.44
CA HIS A 69 4.21 -11.29 -32.64
C HIS A 69 3.42 -10.22 -31.89
N LYS A 70 2.08 -10.22 -31.99
CA LYS A 70 1.23 -9.26 -31.26
C LYS A 70 1.34 -9.44 -29.75
N LEU A 71 1.31 -10.70 -29.28
CA LEU A 71 1.43 -10.97 -27.84
C LEU A 71 2.80 -10.52 -27.31
N GLN A 72 3.88 -10.80 -28.04
CA GLN A 72 5.23 -10.37 -27.69
C GLN A 72 5.37 -8.85 -27.73
N GLU A 73 4.74 -8.15 -28.67
CA GLU A 73 4.73 -6.69 -28.73
C GLU A 73 4.11 -6.07 -27.47
N ILE A 74 2.95 -6.58 -27.03
CA ILE A 74 2.29 -6.12 -25.80
C ILE A 74 3.14 -6.42 -24.57
N ALA A 75 3.67 -7.64 -24.44
CA ALA A 75 4.53 -8.02 -23.32
C ALA A 75 5.80 -7.15 -23.26
N SER A 76 6.41 -6.85 -24.41
CA SER A 76 7.60 -6.01 -24.49
C SER A 76 7.30 -4.56 -24.12
N LEU A 77 6.17 -4.01 -24.56
CA LEU A 77 5.75 -2.65 -24.19
C LEU A 77 5.45 -2.51 -22.70
N LEU A 78 4.87 -3.52 -22.06
CA LEU A 78 4.71 -3.57 -20.61
C LEU A 78 6.07 -3.65 -19.90
N ASP A 79 7.02 -4.44 -20.43
CA ASP A 79 8.38 -4.51 -19.84
C ASP A 79 9.10 -3.18 -19.97
N ASP A 80 8.94 -2.47 -21.09
CA ASP A 80 9.51 -1.13 -21.28
C ASP A 80 8.94 -0.10 -20.29
N ILE A 81 7.64 -0.19 -19.97
CA ILE A 81 7.00 0.65 -18.95
C ILE A 81 7.57 0.32 -17.56
N TYR A 82 7.62 -0.96 -17.18
CA TYR A 82 8.15 -1.35 -15.87
C TYR A 82 9.65 -1.10 -15.74
N ALA A 83 10.42 -1.31 -16.81
CA ALA A 83 11.82 -0.94 -16.88
C ALA A 83 12.01 0.58 -16.76
N THR A 84 11.08 1.39 -17.28
CA THR A 84 11.06 2.84 -17.06
C THR A 84 10.86 3.15 -15.58
N PHE A 85 9.94 2.47 -14.88
CA PHE A 85 9.74 2.62 -13.43
C PHE A 85 10.97 2.22 -12.61
N VAL A 86 11.65 1.15 -13.01
CA VAL A 86 12.93 0.74 -12.40
C VAL A 86 14.00 1.81 -12.62
N LYS A 87 14.12 2.36 -13.83
CA LYS A 87 15.14 3.36 -14.17
C LYS A 87 14.97 4.65 -13.39
N ILE A 88 13.73 5.13 -13.21
CA ILE A 88 13.42 6.29 -12.34
C ILE A 88 13.38 5.95 -10.85
N THR A 89 13.75 4.72 -10.48
CA THR A 89 13.77 4.23 -9.09
C THR A 89 12.43 4.27 -8.37
N PHE A 90 11.32 4.20 -9.09
CA PHE A 90 9.99 4.08 -8.50
C PHE A 90 9.76 2.69 -7.90
N ILE A 91 10.25 1.64 -8.58
CA ILE A 91 10.24 0.26 -8.07
C ILE A 91 11.65 -0.34 -8.13
N PRO A 92 12.00 -1.30 -7.27
CA PRO A 92 13.30 -1.95 -7.34
C PRO A 92 13.37 -2.86 -8.58
N PRO A 93 14.57 -3.03 -9.19
CA PRO A 93 14.75 -3.90 -10.35
C PRO A 93 14.36 -5.36 -10.08
N THR A 94 14.49 -5.81 -8.83
CA THR A 94 14.15 -7.17 -8.40
C THR A 94 12.66 -7.44 -8.38
N ALA A 95 11.82 -6.40 -8.30
CA ALA A 95 10.36 -6.55 -8.32
C ALA A 95 9.84 -6.94 -9.70
N VAL A 96 10.55 -6.61 -10.79
CA VAL A 96 10.11 -6.96 -12.14
C VAL A 96 10.50 -8.41 -12.47
N LYS A 97 9.50 -9.28 -12.55
CA LYS A 97 9.65 -10.70 -12.88
C LYS A 97 9.31 -10.87 -14.35
N ARG A 98 10.32 -11.09 -15.18
CA ARG A 98 10.18 -11.26 -16.62
C ARG A 98 9.85 -12.71 -16.97
N GLY A 99 8.99 -12.89 -17.97
CA GLY A 99 8.60 -14.21 -18.47
C GLY A 99 9.72 -14.95 -19.22
N PRO A 100 9.44 -16.18 -19.69
CA PRO A 100 8.17 -16.88 -19.54
C PRO A 100 7.95 -17.42 -18.12
N HIS A 101 6.68 -17.49 -17.72
CA HIS A 101 6.21 -17.94 -16.43
C HIS A 101 5.37 -19.20 -16.53
N TRP A 102 5.36 -19.98 -15.46
CA TRP A 102 4.41 -21.07 -15.30
C TRP A 102 3.13 -20.54 -14.65
N ILE A 103 2.01 -20.58 -15.38
CA ILE A 103 0.70 -20.13 -14.91
C ILE A 103 -0.16 -21.35 -14.58
N ASN A 104 -0.71 -21.39 -13.37
CA ASN A 104 -1.62 -22.47 -12.99
C ASN A 104 -3.00 -22.27 -13.63
N THR A 105 -3.15 -22.72 -14.87
CA THR A 105 -4.39 -22.58 -15.64
C THR A 105 -5.58 -23.29 -15.01
N THR A 106 -5.34 -24.33 -14.20
CA THR A 106 -6.41 -25.05 -13.48
C THR A 106 -7.03 -24.24 -12.34
N ALA A 107 -6.32 -23.22 -11.84
CA ALA A 107 -6.80 -22.32 -10.80
C ALA A 107 -7.57 -21.10 -11.35
N ILE A 108 -7.70 -20.96 -12.68
CA ILE A 108 -8.40 -19.84 -13.30
C ILE A 108 -9.92 -20.15 -13.26
N PRO A 109 -10.73 -19.34 -12.55
CA PRO A 109 -12.16 -19.64 -12.36
C PRO A 109 -13.03 -19.31 -13.58
N CYS A 110 -12.46 -18.75 -14.65
CA CYS A 110 -13.17 -18.35 -15.86
C CYS A 110 -12.51 -18.93 -17.13
N GLU A 111 -13.30 -19.14 -18.18
CA GLU A 111 -12.80 -19.62 -19.46
C GLU A 111 -11.86 -18.59 -20.14
N ARG A 112 -10.74 -19.06 -20.69
CA ARG A 112 -9.74 -18.22 -21.36
C ARG A 112 -9.36 -18.78 -22.72
N ASP A 113 -9.17 -17.86 -23.66
CA ASP A 113 -8.59 -18.16 -24.97
C ASP A 113 -7.11 -18.57 -24.81
N PRO A 114 -6.61 -19.52 -25.61
CA PRO A 114 -5.19 -19.91 -25.59
C PRO A 114 -4.22 -18.73 -25.76
N ASN A 115 -4.57 -17.69 -26.53
CA ASN A 115 -3.76 -16.48 -26.69
C ASN A 115 -3.69 -15.65 -25.40
N VAL A 116 -4.77 -15.62 -24.61
CA VAL A 116 -4.76 -14.97 -23.29
C VAL A 116 -3.84 -15.73 -22.34
N LEU A 117 -3.95 -17.05 -22.30
CA LEU A 117 -3.07 -17.89 -21.48
C LEU A 117 -1.60 -17.71 -21.89
N ARG A 118 -1.33 -17.72 -23.21
CA ARG A 118 -0.01 -17.48 -23.75
C ARG A 118 0.54 -16.11 -23.34
N LEU A 119 -0.28 -15.06 -23.42
CA LEU A 119 0.11 -13.73 -22.98
C LEU A 119 0.41 -13.69 -21.47
N MET A 120 -0.42 -14.32 -20.63
CA MET A 120 -0.16 -14.45 -19.19
C MET A 120 1.17 -15.15 -18.89
N GLU A 121 1.63 -16.07 -19.73
CA GLU A 121 2.95 -16.69 -19.54
C GLU A 121 4.10 -15.72 -19.84
N ILE A 122 3.99 -14.88 -20.87
CA ILE A 122 5.12 -14.06 -21.36
C ILE A 122 5.17 -12.64 -20.81
N MET A 123 4.05 -12.12 -20.28
CA MET A 123 4.02 -10.77 -19.71
C MET A 123 4.99 -10.63 -18.52
N PRO A 124 5.65 -9.47 -18.38
CA PRO A 124 6.36 -9.15 -17.16
C PRO A 124 5.35 -8.85 -16.04
N TYR A 125 5.71 -9.22 -14.81
CA TYR A 125 4.93 -8.93 -13.61
C TYR A 125 5.74 -8.10 -12.62
N VAL A 126 5.03 -7.34 -11.78
CA VAL A 126 5.61 -6.64 -10.63
C VAL A 126 5.23 -7.41 -9.37
N ASP A 127 6.23 -7.84 -8.62
CA ASP A 127 6.06 -8.55 -7.36
C ASP A 127 5.55 -7.58 -6.29
N SER A 128 4.28 -7.73 -5.90
CA SER A 128 3.63 -6.81 -4.97
C SER A 128 4.35 -6.75 -3.63
N ILE A 129 4.92 -7.87 -3.16
CA ILE A 129 5.59 -7.93 -1.87
C ILE A 129 6.84 -7.05 -1.84
N GLU A 130 7.55 -6.92 -2.97
CA GLU A 130 8.77 -6.10 -3.04
C GLU A 130 8.50 -4.59 -3.18
N VAL A 131 7.28 -4.23 -3.60
CA VAL A 131 6.82 -2.84 -3.76
C VAL A 131 5.86 -2.39 -2.66
N GLU A 132 5.46 -3.30 -1.76
CA GLU A 132 4.71 -3.01 -0.55
C GLU A 132 5.61 -2.33 0.50
N GLU A 133 5.09 -1.29 1.15
CA GLU A 133 5.77 -0.58 2.25
C GLU A 133 5.24 -1.06 3.61
N GLU A 134 6.03 -0.86 4.67
CA GLU A 134 5.90 -1.41 6.06
C GLU A 134 4.51 -1.30 6.69
N ASN A 135 3.61 -0.44 6.22
CA ASN A 135 2.35 -0.16 6.89
C ASN A 135 1.11 -0.78 6.23
N GLU A 136 1.22 -1.60 5.17
CA GLU A 136 0.11 -2.29 4.46
C GLU A 136 -1.05 -1.43 3.90
N VAL A 137 -1.20 -0.18 4.38
CA VAL A 137 -2.27 0.75 4.02
C VAL A 137 -2.05 1.30 2.61
N GLN A 138 -0.81 1.46 2.18
CA GLN A 138 -0.46 2.02 0.87
C GLN A 138 0.41 1.03 0.09
N ARG A 139 -0.20 0.30 -0.86
CA ARG A 139 0.56 -0.51 -1.82
C ARG A 139 0.86 0.37 -3.02
N THR A 140 2.07 0.23 -3.56
CA THR A 140 2.43 0.88 -4.82
C THR A 140 1.48 0.38 -5.92
N ASP A 141 0.61 1.26 -6.40
CA ASP A 141 -0.23 1.07 -7.56
C ASP A 141 0.27 1.94 -8.72
N TRP A 142 -0.31 1.77 -9.90
CA TRP A 142 0.09 2.55 -11.07
C TRP A 142 -1.12 2.86 -11.95
N LEU A 143 -0.93 3.84 -12.85
CA LEU A 143 -1.93 4.17 -13.87
C LEU A 143 -3.26 4.63 -13.28
N PHE A 144 -3.19 5.63 -12.40
CA PHE A 144 -4.30 6.17 -11.62
C PHE A 144 -4.93 5.06 -10.80
N GLY A 145 -4.20 4.50 -9.84
CA GLY A 145 -4.80 3.60 -8.84
C GLY A 145 -5.01 2.15 -9.25
N GLY A 146 -4.54 1.75 -10.43
CA GLY A 146 -4.61 0.37 -10.91
C GLY A 146 -3.64 -0.54 -10.18
N GLU A 147 -4.15 -1.63 -9.61
CA GLU A 147 -3.30 -2.64 -8.97
C GLU A 147 -2.48 -3.40 -10.02
N PHE A 148 -1.21 -3.68 -9.73
CA PHE A 148 -0.38 -4.58 -10.53
C PHE A 148 -0.94 -6.01 -10.44
N LEU A 149 -1.40 -6.55 -11.58
CA LEU A 149 -1.81 -7.94 -11.66
C LEU A 149 -0.60 -8.84 -11.93
N ASP A 150 -0.43 -9.86 -11.08
CA ASP A 150 0.59 -10.91 -11.21
C ASP A 150 -0.04 -12.29 -11.27
N TYR A 151 -0.26 -12.81 -12.47
CA TYR A 151 -0.96 -14.07 -12.71
C TYR A 151 -0.19 -15.32 -12.26
N ARG A 152 1.04 -15.18 -11.76
CA ARG A 152 1.74 -16.28 -11.08
C ARG A 152 1.09 -16.59 -9.73
N GLN A 153 0.35 -15.61 -9.17
CA GLN A 153 -0.29 -15.72 -7.86
C GLN A 153 -1.76 -16.15 -8.00
N PRO A 154 -2.23 -17.18 -7.25
CA PRO A 154 -3.59 -17.70 -7.38
C PRO A 154 -4.70 -16.66 -7.20
N HIS A 155 -4.55 -15.75 -6.24
CA HIS A 155 -5.57 -14.73 -5.97
C HIS A 155 -5.69 -13.70 -7.11
N HIS A 156 -4.62 -13.45 -7.86
CA HIS A 156 -4.63 -12.59 -9.05
C HIS A 156 -5.27 -13.28 -10.27
N LEU A 157 -5.23 -14.61 -10.37
CA LEU A 157 -6.02 -15.34 -11.38
C LEU A 157 -7.52 -15.12 -11.18
N VAL A 158 -7.98 -15.13 -9.93
CA VAL A 158 -9.39 -14.83 -9.58
C VAL A 158 -9.71 -13.36 -9.86
N LYS A 159 -8.90 -12.42 -9.36
CA LYS A 159 -9.10 -10.98 -9.63
C LYS A 159 -9.12 -10.67 -11.12
N GLY A 160 -8.25 -11.29 -11.92
CA GLY A 160 -8.23 -11.07 -13.36
C GLY A 160 -9.45 -11.59 -14.10
N CYS A 161 -10.24 -12.49 -13.51
CA CYS A 161 -11.56 -12.87 -14.05
C CYS A 161 -12.62 -11.79 -13.75
N ASN A 162 -12.51 -11.08 -12.63
CA ASN A 162 -13.44 -10.02 -12.22
C ASN A 162 -12.68 -8.75 -11.79
N PRO A 163 -11.93 -8.09 -12.70
CA PRO A 163 -11.02 -7.02 -12.32
C PRO A 163 -11.73 -5.76 -11.83
N LEU A 164 -13.04 -5.61 -12.10
CA LEU A 164 -13.87 -4.52 -11.60
C LEU A 164 -14.72 -4.91 -10.37
N ARG A 165 -14.59 -6.15 -9.88
CA ARG A 165 -15.38 -6.71 -8.75
C ARG A 165 -16.90 -6.64 -8.90
N GLY A 166 -17.43 -6.45 -10.10
CA GLY A 166 -18.87 -6.39 -10.33
C GLY A 166 -19.55 -7.75 -10.29
N LYS A 167 -20.85 -7.75 -9.98
CA LYS A 167 -21.72 -8.94 -9.94
C LYS A 167 -21.88 -9.63 -11.32
N GLN A 168 -21.71 -8.90 -12.44
CA GLN A 168 -21.90 -9.44 -13.80
C GLN A 168 -20.62 -9.38 -14.66
N VAL A 169 -19.71 -10.31 -14.44
CA VAL A 169 -18.41 -10.44 -15.15
C VAL A 169 -18.56 -10.51 -16.68
N ASN A 170 -19.58 -11.22 -17.18
CA ASN A 170 -19.76 -11.50 -18.61
C ASN A 170 -20.12 -10.27 -19.47
N SER A 171 -20.39 -9.11 -18.85
CA SER A 171 -20.78 -7.91 -19.58
C SER A 171 -19.60 -7.07 -20.09
N TYR A 172 -18.39 -7.31 -19.58
CA TYR A 172 -17.20 -6.52 -19.93
C TYR A 172 -15.93 -7.35 -20.10
N MET A 173 -15.93 -8.62 -19.69
CA MET A 173 -14.87 -9.59 -19.95
C MET A 173 -15.36 -10.67 -20.91
N THR A 174 -14.52 -11.03 -21.86
CA THR A 174 -14.70 -12.21 -22.72
C THR A 174 -13.55 -13.20 -22.50
N PRO A 175 -13.64 -14.46 -22.96
CA PRO A 175 -12.51 -15.39 -22.91
C PRO A 175 -11.25 -14.87 -23.62
N ALA A 176 -11.41 -13.95 -24.58
CA ALA A 176 -10.32 -13.31 -25.33
C ALA A 176 -9.73 -12.07 -24.63
N THR A 177 -10.28 -11.65 -23.48
CA THR A 177 -9.81 -10.47 -22.75
C THR A 177 -8.87 -10.89 -21.62
N VAL A 178 -7.85 -10.09 -21.33
CA VAL A 178 -7.00 -10.19 -20.13
C VAL A 178 -6.96 -8.84 -19.43
N ALA A 179 -6.96 -8.83 -18.10
CA ALA A 179 -6.80 -7.60 -17.35
C ALA A 179 -5.30 -7.31 -17.19
N LEU A 180 -4.89 -6.07 -17.49
CA LEU A 180 -3.52 -5.60 -17.27
C LEU A 180 -3.39 -4.90 -15.91
N THR A 181 -4.48 -4.32 -15.42
CA THR A 181 -4.62 -3.76 -14.07
C THR A 181 -5.94 -4.22 -13.46
N SER A 182 -6.08 -4.17 -12.13
CA SER A 182 -7.36 -4.43 -11.46
C SER A 182 -7.79 -3.30 -10.55
N TRP A 183 -9.10 -3.23 -10.30
CA TRP A 183 -9.69 -2.37 -9.30
C TRP A 183 -9.35 -2.87 -7.90
N ARG A 184 -8.73 -2.01 -7.12
CA ARG A 184 -8.59 -2.20 -5.68
C ARG A 184 -9.81 -1.60 -4.99
N THR A 185 -10.19 -2.15 -3.83
CA THR A 185 -11.20 -1.59 -2.93
C THR A 185 -10.86 -0.13 -2.65
N GLY A 186 -11.44 0.77 -3.44
CA GLY A 186 -11.41 2.22 -3.26
C GLY A 186 -12.36 2.63 -2.14
N GLU A 187 -12.35 1.90 -1.03
CA GLU A 187 -13.28 2.10 0.07
C GLU A 187 -13.02 3.40 0.84
N TRP A 188 -11.87 4.04 0.67
CA TRP A 188 -11.53 5.23 1.47
C TRP A 188 -11.64 6.56 0.72
N ASN A 189 -11.37 6.66 -0.59
CA ASN A 189 -11.13 8.00 -1.20
C ASN A 189 -11.83 8.36 -2.52
N ASN A 190 -12.87 7.65 -2.99
CA ASN A 190 -13.51 7.98 -4.29
C ASN A 190 -12.53 8.03 -5.49
N ASP A 191 -11.38 7.36 -5.39
CA ASP A 191 -10.29 7.53 -6.35
C ASP A 191 -10.55 6.89 -7.71
N ARG A 192 -10.03 7.56 -8.74
CA ARG A 192 -10.21 7.24 -10.15
C ARG A 192 -9.38 6.03 -10.59
N THR A 193 -9.64 4.83 -10.08
CA THR A 193 -8.88 3.64 -10.49
C THR A 193 -9.06 3.31 -11.97
N PHE A 194 -7.99 3.29 -12.78
CA PHE A 194 -8.10 2.85 -14.18
C PHE A 194 -7.84 1.34 -14.32
N VAL A 195 -8.81 0.65 -14.92
CA VAL A 195 -8.71 -0.78 -15.23
C VAL A 195 -8.52 -0.98 -16.72
N PHE A 196 -7.36 -1.51 -17.10
CA PHE A 196 -6.99 -1.79 -18.48
C PHE A 196 -7.35 -3.24 -18.82
N LEU A 197 -8.20 -3.43 -19.83
CA LEU A 197 -8.59 -4.74 -20.34
C LEU A 197 -8.11 -4.88 -21.78
N TYR A 198 -7.19 -5.80 -22.03
CA TYR A 198 -6.65 -6.07 -23.36
C TYR A 198 -7.40 -7.23 -24.02
N ASP A 199 -7.97 -7.01 -25.20
CA ASP A 199 -8.60 -8.03 -26.03
C ASP A 199 -7.60 -8.53 -27.09
N VAL A 200 -7.21 -9.80 -26.99
CA VAL A 200 -6.19 -10.42 -27.86
C VAL A 200 -6.65 -10.59 -29.30
N LEU A 201 -7.96 -10.66 -29.55
CA LEU A 201 -8.51 -10.80 -30.90
C LEU A 201 -8.58 -9.44 -31.60
N ARG A 202 -8.89 -8.38 -30.86
CA ARG A 202 -8.94 -7.00 -31.36
C ARG A 202 -7.59 -6.30 -31.35
N ASN A 203 -6.58 -6.84 -30.66
CA ASN A 203 -5.32 -6.15 -30.37
C ASN A 203 -5.54 -4.75 -29.78
N SER A 204 -6.52 -4.63 -28.88
CA SER A 204 -7.02 -3.35 -28.39
C SER A 204 -7.21 -3.35 -26.88
N ILE A 205 -7.00 -2.21 -26.23
CA ILE A 205 -7.24 -2.01 -24.80
C ILE A 205 -8.52 -1.20 -24.62
N ARG A 206 -9.36 -1.65 -23.70
CA ARG A 206 -10.48 -0.90 -23.13
C ARG A 206 -10.07 -0.40 -21.74
N ILE A 207 -10.43 0.84 -21.41
CA ILE A 207 -10.12 1.47 -20.13
C ILE A 207 -11.42 1.74 -19.39
N PHE A 208 -11.52 1.27 -18.14
CA PHE A 208 -12.62 1.60 -17.24
C PHE A 208 -12.14 2.49 -16.11
N LYS A 209 -13.00 3.42 -15.70
CA LYS A 209 -12.85 4.13 -14.43
C LYS A 209 -13.62 3.34 -13.36
N GLY A 210 -12.89 2.58 -12.55
CA GLY A 210 -13.45 1.51 -11.73
C GLY A 210 -14.42 1.99 -10.66
N ASP A 211 -14.19 3.16 -10.04
CA ASP A 211 -15.10 3.77 -9.07
C ASP A 211 -16.51 4.01 -9.65
N ARG A 212 -16.58 4.69 -10.81
CA ARG A 212 -17.86 4.97 -11.49
C ARG A 212 -18.59 3.70 -11.91
N TRP A 213 -17.85 2.63 -12.21
CA TRP A 213 -18.43 1.41 -12.72
C TRP A 213 -19.00 0.53 -11.60
N VAL A 214 -18.36 0.49 -10.43
CA VAL A 214 -18.86 -0.24 -9.24
C VAL A 214 -20.12 0.43 -8.69
N THR A 215 -20.11 1.75 -8.49
CA THR A 215 -21.25 2.49 -7.91
C THR A 215 -22.53 2.31 -8.72
N TYR A 216 -22.45 2.25 -10.06
CA TYR A 216 -23.62 2.12 -10.93
C TYR A 216 -24.33 0.75 -10.85
N ARG A 217 -23.70 -0.26 -10.24
CA ARG A 217 -24.22 -1.64 -10.22
C ARG A 217 -24.57 -2.19 -8.84
N ASP A 218 -24.15 -1.53 -7.78
CA ASP A 218 -24.57 -1.87 -6.41
C ASP A 218 -25.84 -1.14 -5.96
N GLU A 219 -26.58 -0.47 -6.86
CA GLU A 219 -27.87 0.20 -6.61
C GLU A 219 -29.05 -0.75 -6.26
N ASP A 220 -28.81 -1.92 -5.66
CA ASP A 220 -29.84 -2.66 -4.92
C ASP A 220 -30.14 -2.01 -3.54
N GLU A 221 -29.49 -0.90 -3.17
CA GLU A 221 -29.81 -0.11 -1.97
C GLU A 221 -30.83 1.01 -2.23
N PRO A 222 -31.95 1.04 -1.49
CA PRO A 222 -33.03 1.99 -1.68
C PRO A 222 -32.76 3.32 -0.96
N TYR A 223 -31.66 4.02 -1.21
CA TYR A 223 -31.48 5.41 -0.74
C TYR A 223 -30.55 6.22 -1.64
N SER A 224 -30.98 6.56 -2.85
CA SER A 224 -30.65 7.87 -3.41
C SER A 224 -31.68 8.30 -4.45
N THR A 225 -32.52 9.26 -4.06
CA THR A 225 -33.36 10.06 -4.95
C THR A 225 -32.52 11.20 -5.54
N GLY A 226 -31.40 10.85 -6.18
CA GLY A 226 -30.56 11.75 -6.95
C GLY A 226 -30.74 11.46 -8.43
N ARG A 227 -31.52 12.28 -9.13
CA ARG A 227 -31.88 12.12 -10.54
C ARG A 227 -30.64 12.25 -11.44
N HIS A 228 -29.89 11.17 -11.64
CA HIS A 228 -28.82 11.11 -12.63
C HIS A 228 -29.42 10.98 -14.03
N THR A 229 -29.59 12.12 -14.68
CA THR A 229 -30.00 12.23 -16.08
C THR A 229 -28.94 11.61 -16.98
N GLY A 230 -29.18 10.37 -17.42
CA GLY A 230 -28.82 9.84 -18.74
C GLY A 230 -27.50 10.29 -19.35
N HIS A 231 -26.38 10.05 -18.67
CA HIS A 231 -25.08 9.97 -19.33
C HIS A 231 -24.79 8.50 -19.61
N ASP A 232 -24.93 8.14 -20.88
CA ASP A 232 -24.60 6.83 -21.46
C ASP A 232 -23.19 6.41 -21.01
N PRO A 233 -23.02 5.43 -20.10
CA PRO A 233 -21.71 5.14 -19.50
C PRO A 233 -20.70 4.57 -20.49
N ASP A 234 -21.13 4.14 -21.67
CA ASP A 234 -20.34 3.29 -22.54
C ASP A 234 -20.40 3.74 -24.02
N ARG A 235 -19.66 4.80 -24.36
CA ARG A 235 -18.92 4.69 -25.62
C ARG A 235 -17.79 3.71 -25.33
N GLU A 236 -17.93 2.48 -25.81
CA GLU A 236 -16.88 1.46 -25.85
C GLU A 236 -15.66 1.96 -26.65
N ILE A 237 -14.88 2.89 -26.09
CA ILE A 237 -13.69 3.39 -26.77
C ILE A 237 -12.61 2.34 -26.57
N TRP A 238 -12.43 1.53 -27.60
CA TRP A 238 -11.28 0.66 -27.77
C TRP A 238 -10.13 1.48 -28.34
N PHE A 239 -8.98 1.34 -27.72
CA PHE A 239 -7.73 1.93 -28.21
C PHE A 239 -6.88 0.83 -28.81
N ASP A 240 -6.23 1.10 -29.94
CA ASP A 240 -5.16 0.23 -30.44
C ASP A 240 -4.11 0.04 -29.33
N ALA A 241 -3.90 -1.22 -28.91
CA ALA A 241 -3.16 -1.52 -27.69
C ALA A 241 -1.68 -1.11 -27.77
N PRO A 242 -0.94 -1.44 -28.85
CA PRO A 242 0.44 -0.99 -28.99
C PRO A 242 0.56 0.54 -29.02
N THR A 243 -0.35 1.24 -29.71
CA THR A 243 -0.34 2.71 -29.74
C THR A 243 -0.60 3.31 -28.36
N LEU A 244 -1.57 2.78 -27.61
CA LEU A 244 -1.88 3.26 -26.27
C LEU A 244 -0.68 3.05 -25.33
N LEU A 245 -0.12 1.84 -25.27
CA LEU A 245 1.00 1.53 -24.38
C LEU A 245 2.26 2.34 -24.73
N ARG A 246 2.55 2.57 -26.01
CA ARG A 246 3.62 3.50 -26.42
C ARG A 246 3.37 4.93 -25.97
N ARG A 247 2.12 5.41 -25.99
CA ARG A 247 1.77 6.74 -25.47
C ARG A 247 1.94 6.81 -23.96
N VAL A 248 1.54 5.78 -23.22
CA VAL A 248 1.77 5.67 -21.77
C VAL A 248 3.27 5.71 -21.47
N LEU A 249 4.08 4.89 -22.16
CA LEU A 249 5.53 4.89 -22.05
C LEU A 249 6.13 6.27 -22.35
N GLY A 250 5.72 6.88 -23.47
CA GLY A 250 6.16 8.21 -23.87
C GLY A 250 5.75 9.31 -22.87
N ALA A 251 4.61 9.17 -22.20
CA ALA A 251 4.16 10.10 -21.17
C ALA A 251 5.08 10.05 -19.93
N TYR A 252 5.51 8.88 -19.48
CA TYR A 252 6.48 8.75 -18.39
C TYR A 252 7.89 9.21 -18.80
N GLN A 253 8.34 8.88 -20.02
CA GLN A 253 9.64 9.32 -20.54
C GLN A 253 9.72 10.85 -20.68
N SER A 254 8.63 11.50 -21.09
CA SER A 254 8.53 12.97 -21.21
C SER A 254 8.18 13.69 -19.91
N LEU A 255 7.88 12.95 -18.83
CA LEU A 255 7.35 13.46 -17.56
C LEU A 255 6.02 14.22 -17.70
N ALA A 256 5.25 13.93 -18.76
CA ALA A 256 3.85 14.33 -18.83
C ALA A 256 3.09 13.71 -17.66
N TRP A 257 3.39 12.45 -17.35
CA TRP A 257 3.00 11.75 -16.13
C TRP A 257 4.23 11.30 -15.35
N THR A 258 4.06 11.08 -14.06
CA THR A 258 5.03 10.36 -13.22
C THR A 258 4.32 9.24 -12.48
N PRO A 259 5.02 8.13 -12.15
CA PRO A 259 4.35 7.06 -11.42
C PRO A 259 3.85 7.50 -10.03
N TRP A 260 4.53 8.46 -9.39
CA TRP A 260 4.06 9.12 -8.15
C TRP A 260 2.71 9.84 -8.30
N GLU A 261 2.48 10.49 -9.45
CA GLU A 261 1.21 11.17 -9.77
C GLU A 261 0.09 10.19 -10.13
N THR A 262 0.46 9.09 -10.78
CA THR A 262 -0.50 8.07 -11.23
C THR A 262 -0.73 6.99 -10.18
N SER A 263 -0.18 7.14 -8.98
CA SER A 263 -0.45 6.26 -7.86
C SER A 263 -1.52 6.89 -6.97
N ASN A 264 -2.38 6.10 -6.33
CA ASN A 264 -3.35 6.61 -5.35
C ASN A 264 -2.73 6.84 -3.97
N ARG A 265 -1.40 6.79 -3.85
CA ARG A 265 -0.73 7.18 -2.61
C ARG A 265 -0.95 8.68 -2.38
N GLU A 266 -1.62 9.00 -1.28
CA GLU A 266 -1.97 10.38 -0.88
C GLU A 266 -0.74 11.26 -0.67
N ASP A 267 0.33 10.69 -0.10
CA ASP A 267 1.53 11.45 0.22
C ASP A 267 2.82 10.63 0.03
N TRP A 268 3.68 11.14 -0.85
CA TRP A 268 5.04 10.63 -1.07
C TRP A 268 6.09 11.35 -0.22
N GLY A 269 5.65 12.33 0.59
CA GLY A 269 6.47 13.28 1.33
C GLY A 269 7.06 14.39 0.45
N VAL A 270 6.79 14.37 -0.86
CA VAL A 270 7.30 15.36 -1.83
C VAL A 270 6.23 15.65 -2.86
N ASP A 271 5.96 16.92 -3.13
CA ASP A 271 5.04 17.35 -4.18
C ASP A 271 5.48 16.83 -5.57
N VAL A 272 4.53 16.34 -6.35
CA VAL A 272 4.77 15.74 -7.68
C VAL A 272 5.52 16.71 -8.62
N ASN A 273 5.26 18.01 -8.56
CA ASN A 273 5.97 18.97 -9.41
C ASN A 273 7.42 19.13 -8.97
N ILE A 274 7.70 19.01 -7.67
CA ILE A 274 9.07 18.94 -7.16
C ILE A 274 9.74 17.66 -7.68
N ILE A 275 9.09 16.50 -7.61
CA ILE A 275 9.62 15.23 -8.15
C ILE A 275 9.94 15.36 -9.65
N LYS A 276 9.04 15.93 -10.45
CA LYS A 276 9.28 16.20 -11.90
C LYS A 276 10.49 17.11 -12.11
N LYS A 277 10.70 18.12 -11.28
CA LYS A 277 11.89 18.99 -11.33
C LYS A 277 13.16 18.23 -10.97
N LEU A 278 13.12 17.39 -9.93
CA LEU A 278 14.25 16.57 -9.52
C LEU A 278 14.65 15.55 -10.60
N LEU A 279 13.69 14.89 -11.24
CA LEU A 279 13.96 13.96 -12.35
C LEU A 279 14.70 14.66 -13.49
N ARG A 280 14.26 15.86 -13.89
CA ARG A 280 14.94 16.67 -14.92
C ARG A 280 16.32 17.12 -14.49
N LYS A 281 16.44 17.64 -13.25
CA LYS A 281 17.72 18.09 -12.67
C LYS A 281 18.76 16.97 -12.70
N ASN A 282 18.32 15.74 -12.47
CA ASN A 282 19.16 14.55 -12.43
C ASN A 282 19.28 13.82 -13.78
N GLY A 283 18.92 14.46 -14.90
CA GLY A 283 19.25 13.97 -16.25
C GLY A 283 18.22 13.04 -16.90
N TRP A 284 17.01 12.89 -16.35
CA TRP A 284 15.96 12.08 -16.98
C TRP A 284 15.51 12.69 -18.33
N PRO A 285 15.28 11.88 -19.40
CA PRO A 285 15.43 10.42 -19.46
C PRO A 285 16.78 9.89 -19.95
N ASN A 286 17.68 10.76 -20.43
CA ASN A 286 18.82 10.32 -21.25
C ASN A 286 20.10 10.02 -20.46
N SER A 287 20.34 10.76 -19.37
CA SER A 287 21.57 10.68 -18.56
C SER A 287 21.23 10.66 -17.08
N PHE A 288 20.26 9.83 -16.70
CA PHE A 288 19.68 9.83 -15.37
C PHE A 288 20.65 9.29 -14.32
N ASP A 289 21.00 10.11 -13.33
CA ASP A 289 21.74 9.72 -12.14
C ASP A 289 20.76 9.29 -11.05
N SER A 290 20.57 7.99 -10.89
CA SER A 290 19.65 7.44 -9.90
C SER A 290 20.09 7.72 -8.47
N ASP A 291 21.39 7.71 -8.18
CA ASP A 291 21.87 7.87 -6.81
C ASP A 291 21.73 9.34 -6.37
N GLN A 292 22.08 10.28 -7.26
CA GLN A 292 21.87 11.70 -7.00
C GLN A 292 20.39 12.07 -6.95
N PHE A 293 19.54 11.48 -7.80
CA PHE A 293 18.10 11.70 -7.72
C PHE A 293 17.54 11.25 -6.37
N ASN A 294 17.87 10.05 -5.89
CA ASN A 294 17.35 9.58 -4.61
C ASN A 294 17.90 10.39 -3.43
N ALA A 295 19.16 10.82 -3.49
CA ALA A 295 19.69 11.76 -2.49
C ALA A 295 18.88 13.07 -2.51
N ASP A 296 18.71 13.71 -3.67
CA ASP A 296 17.90 14.92 -3.82
C ASP A 296 16.42 14.72 -3.42
N PHE A 297 15.86 13.53 -3.66
CA PHE A 297 14.51 13.18 -3.24
C PHE A 297 14.41 13.15 -1.70
N PHE A 298 15.36 12.51 -1.02
CA PHE A 298 15.45 12.57 0.44
C PHE A 298 15.60 14.00 0.95
N ARG A 299 16.42 14.82 0.26
CA ARG A 299 16.57 16.24 0.58
C ARG A 299 15.25 17.00 0.51
N ALA A 300 14.46 16.77 -0.54
CA ALA A 300 13.15 17.39 -0.69
C ALA A 300 12.13 16.84 0.31
N LYS A 301 12.14 15.53 0.57
CA LYS A 301 11.22 14.85 1.49
C LYS A 301 11.36 15.34 2.93
N TYR A 302 12.59 15.62 3.33
CA TYR A 302 12.92 16.06 4.68
C TYR A 302 13.31 17.54 4.74
N SER A 303 13.11 18.30 3.65
CA SER A 303 13.24 19.75 3.69
C SER A 303 12.14 20.26 4.63
N PRO A 304 12.48 20.90 5.75
CA PRO A 304 11.50 21.42 6.67
C PRO A 304 10.67 22.47 5.94
N CYS A 305 9.41 22.58 6.32
CA CYS A 305 8.65 23.76 6.01
C CYS A 305 9.44 25.00 6.45
N LYS A 306 9.32 26.12 5.72
CA LYS A 306 9.91 27.42 6.09
C LYS A 306 9.43 27.98 7.45
N ARG A 307 8.72 27.16 8.23
CA ARG A 307 8.20 27.38 9.58
C ARG A 307 9.27 27.14 10.67
N GLY A 308 10.37 26.44 10.35
CA GLY A 308 11.53 26.28 11.25
C GLY A 308 11.15 25.84 12.68
N PRO A 309 11.52 26.59 13.73
CA PRO A 309 11.23 26.20 15.12
C PRO A 309 9.71 26.23 15.44
N ALA A 310 8.92 26.94 14.64
CA ALA A 310 7.47 27.06 14.84
C ALA A 310 6.66 25.94 14.15
N GLU A 311 7.31 24.99 13.48
CA GLU A 311 6.63 23.92 12.72
C GLU A 311 5.60 23.16 13.57
N ALA A 312 5.94 22.82 14.82
CA ALA A 312 5.01 22.12 15.72
C ALA A 312 3.76 22.95 16.04
N ALA A 313 3.94 24.25 16.28
CA ALA A 313 2.84 25.17 16.57
C ALA A 313 1.94 25.38 15.34
N TYR A 314 2.53 25.52 14.14
CA TYR A 314 1.76 25.57 12.89
C TYR A 314 0.97 24.30 12.62
N ARG A 315 1.57 23.12 12.80
CA ARG A 315 0.86 21.85 12.66
C ARG A 315 -0.32 21.78 13.62
N ARG A 316 -0.14 22.23 14.86
CA ARG A 316 -1.23 22.27 15.83
C ARG A 316 -2.35 23.22 15.41
N ILE A 317 -2.02 24.38 14.84
CA ILE A 317 -3.01 25.30 14.26
C ILE A 317 -3.79 24.62 13.13
N GLU A 318 -3.11 23.93 12.22
CA GLU A 318 -3.73 23.22 11.08
C GLU A 318 -4.64 22.08 11.53
N GLU A 319 -4.26 21.30 12.55
CA GLU A 319 -5.12 20.26 13.14
C GLU A 319 -6.39 20.85 13.78
N LEU A 320 -6.27 21.99 14.45
CA LEU A 320 -7.36 22.61 15.21
C LEU A 320 -8.32 23.42 14.34
N GLU A 321 -7.80 24.24 13.42
CA GLU A 321 -8.60 25.10 12.51
C GLU A 321 -8.92 24.44 11.16
N GLY A 322 -8.13 23.45 10.77
CA GLY A 322 -8.13 22.87 9.43
C GLY A 322 -7.08 23.53 8.53
N LYS A 323 -6.88 22.96 7.35
CA LYS A 323 -5.99 23.50 6.31
C LYS A 323 -6.69 23.60 4.97
N ILE A 324 -6.27 24.57 4.17
CA ILE A 324 -6.71 24.69 2.78
C ILE A 324 -5.71 23.91 1.94
N ASN A 325 -6.15 22.79 1.38
CA ASN A 325 -5.31 22.03 0.46
C ASN A 325 -5.21 22.77 -0.88
N GLN A 326 -4.17 22.49 -1.65
CA GLN A 326 -3.88 23.17 -2.93
C GLN A 326 -5.01 23.02 -3.99
N GLY A 327 -6.03 22.20 -3.73
CA GLY A 327 -7.19 21.94 -4.59
C GLY A 327 -8.51 22.53 -4.11
N GLU A 328 -8.49 23.57 -3.27
CA GLU A 328 -9.69 24.24 -2.67
C GLU A 328 -10.49 23.42 -1.66
N ASP A 329 -10.25 22.12 -1.55
CA ASP A 329 -10.83 21.30 -0.48
C ASP A 329 -10.27 21.73 0.89
N LYS A 330 -11.15 22.29 1.71
CA LYS A 330 -10.86 22.66 3.09
C LYS A 330 -10.97 21.41 3.95
N GLU A 331 -9.84 20.96 4.47
CA GLU A 331 -9.83 19.99 5.56
C GLU A 331 -10.40 20.65 6.81
N ILE A 332 -11.43 20.06 7.39
CA ILE A 332 -12.05 20.58 8.61
C ILE A 332 -11.18 20.24 9.82
N GLY A 333 -10.79 21.26 10.59
CA GLY A 333 -10.08 21.05 11.85
C GLY A 333 -10.98 20.51 12.96
N TYR A 334 -10.36 20.07 14.05
CA TYR A 334 -11.08 19.48 15.19
C TYR A 334 -12.13 20.41 15.81
N ILE A 335 -11.91 21.72 15.80
CA ILE A 335 -12.88 22.69 16.33
C ILE A 335 -14.15 22.70 15.48
N GLU A 336 -14.02 22.83 14.16
CA GLU A 336 -15.17 22.90 13.25
C GLU A 336 -15.90 21.57 13.19
N HIS A 337 -15.17 20.44 13.15
CA HIS A 337 -15.76 19.11 13.24
C HIS A 337 -16.59 18.94 14.53
N SER A 338 -16.08 19.41 15.67
CA SER A 338 -16.81 19.34 16.94
C SER A 338 -18.04 20.26 16.97
N LYS A 339 -17.97 21.43 16.32
CA LYS A 339 -19.13 22.33 16.17
C LYS A 339 -20.24 21.68 15.34
N GLN A 340 -19.90 21.03 14.23
CA GLN A 340 -20.87 20.28 13.41
C GLN A 340 -21.49 19.11 14.19
N ALA A 341 -20.69 18.38 14.97
CA ALA A 341 -21.19 17.31 15.83
C ALA A 341 -22.19 17.84 16.88
N ILE A 342 -21.93 19.00 17.50
CA ILE A 342 -22.88 19.63 18.43
C ILE A 342 -24.19 19.97 17.73
N LEU A 343 -24.15 20.61 16.56
CA LEU A 343 -25.37 20.93 15.80
C LEU A 343 -26.17 19.68 15.47
N SER A 344 -25.50 18.59 15.08
CA SER A 344 -26.15 17.30 14.83
C SER A 344 -26.80 16.73 16.10
N TYR A 345 -26.14 16.78 17.25
CA TYR A 345 -26.72 16.34 18.51
C TYR A 345 -27.89 17.24 18.96
N GLU A 346 -27.78 18.55 18.79
CA GLU A 346 -28.85 19.50 19.15
C GLU A 346 -30.11 19.28 18.30
N ASP A 347 -29.96 19.00 17.00
CA ASP A 347 -31.07 18.61 16.14
C ASP A 347 -31.71 17.28 16.58
N GLN A 348 -30.89 16.26 16.87
CA GLN A 348 -31.37 14.96 17.37
C GLN A 348 -32.09 15.11 18.72
N ILE A 349 -31.63 15.98 19.62
CA ILE A 349 -32.26 16.25 20.93
C ILE A 349 -33.69 16.80 20.77
N GLN A 350 -33.98 17.55 19.71
CA GLN A 350 -35.33 18.08 19.47
C GLN A 350 -36.30 17.02 18.95
N ASN A 351 -35.77 16.02 18.24
CA ASN A 351 -36.55 14.98 17.58
C ASN A 351 -36.66 13.67 18.39
N GLU A 352 -35.79 13.48 19.39
CA GLU A 352 -35.75 12.26 20.21
C GLU A 352 -36.92 12.21 21.21
N LEU A 353 -37.66 11.10 21.15
CA LEU A 353 -38.82 10.84 22.01
C LEU A 353 -38.43 10.07 23.27
N ASP A 354 -37.38 9.25 23.21
CA ASP A 354 -36.88 8.52 24.37
C ASP A 354 -36.08 9.44 25.29
N GLU A 355 -36.56 9.64 26.51
CA GLU A 355 -35.95 10.55 27.47
C GLU A 355 -34.51 10.13 27.84
N GLN A 356 -34.20 8.82 27.86
CA GLN A 356 -32.84 8.33 28.11
C GLN A 356 -31.88 8.72 26.99
N GLU A 357 -32.24 8.40 25.74
CA GLU A 357 -31.41 8.74 24.58
C GLU A 357 -31.24 10.26 24.43
N ARG A 358 -32.29 11.03 24.74
CA ARG A 358 -32.21 12.48 24.75
C ARG A 358 -31.12 12.99 25.70
N TRP A 359 -31.05 12.45 26.92
CA TRP A 359 -29.99 12.84 27.88
C TRP A 359 -28.61 12.33 27.48
N VAL A 360 -28.51 11.17 26.81
CA VAL A 360 -27.24 10.70 26.22
C VAL A 360 -26.71 11.71 25.19
N LEU A 361 -27.57 12.23 24.33
CA LEU A 361 -27.21 13.27 23.35
C LEU A 361 -26.81 14.58 24.03
N VAL A 362 -27.48 14.98 25.12
CA VAL A 362 -27.10 16.15 25.93
C VAL A 362 -25.68 16.00 26.49
N VAL A 363 -25.35 14.83 27.04
CA VAL A 363 -23.98 14.53 27.53
C VAL A 363 -22.97 14.61 26.39
N LYS A 364 -23.24 13.99 25.23
CA LYS A 364 -22.34 14.03 24.07
C LYS A 364 -22.10 15.46 23.57
N ALA A 365 -23.14 16.27 23.46
CA ALA A 365 -23.02 17.68 23.10
C ALA A 365 -22.17 18.45 24.12
N GLN A 366 -22.38 18.20 25.42
CA GLN A 366 -21.60 18.85 26.47
C GLN A 366 -20.12 18.46 26.45
N LEU A 367 -19.81 17.18 26.25
CA LEU A 367 -18.43 16.71 26.09
C LEU A 367 -17.73 17.41 24.92
N LYS A 368 -18.42 17.57 23.78
CA LYS A 368 -17.91 18.33 22.62
C LYS A 368 -17.71 19.81 22.91
N ARG A 369 -18.56 20.44 23.73
CA ARG A 369 -18.36 21.85 24.14
C ARG A 369 -17.09 22.01 24.97
N TRP A 370 -16.81 21.09 25.90
CA TRP A 370 -15.54 21.12 26.66
C TRP A 370 -14.33 20.87 25.76
N GLU A 371 -14.44 19.94 24.80
CA GLU A 371 -13.39 19.67 23.81
C GLU A 371 -13.09 20.91 22.94
N ILE A 372 -14.12 21.64 22.49
CA ILE A 372 -13.95 22.90 21.76
C ILE A 372 -13.25 23.95 22.63
N ALA A 373 -13.70 24.16 23.86
CA ALA A 373 -13.11 25.16 24.75
C ALA A 373 -11.60 24.89 24.97
N ARG A 374 -11.23 23.62 25.11
CA ARG A 374 -9.83 23.18 25.16
C ARG A 374 -9.10 23.51 23.86
N HIS A 375 -9.63 23.04 22.74
CA HIS A 375 -9.02 23.24 21.43
C HIS A 375 -8.85 24.72 21.09
N GLU A 376 -9.78 25.59 21.49
CA GLU A 376 -9.65 27.04 21.33
C GLU A 376 -8.54 27.65 22.19
N ALA A 377 -8.35 27.14 23.43
CA ALA A 377 -7.23 27.56 24.28
C ALA A 377 -5.87 27.11 23.72
N GLU A 378 -5.77 25.87 23.24
CA GLU A 378 -4.56 25.34 22.59
C GLU A 378 -4.25 26.06 21.28
N LEU A 379 -5.28 26.37 20.49
CA LEU A 379 -5.14 27.14 19.26
C LEU A 379 -4.59 28.54 19.55
N LYS A 380 -5.11 29.18 20.61
CA LYS A 380 -4.61 30.49 21.06
C LYS A 380 -3.14 30.40 21.48
N ALA A 381 -2.78 29.42 22.29
CA ALA A 381 -1.39 29.21 22.72
C ALA A 381 -0.45 28.94 21.52
N ALA A 382 -0.88 28.10 20.58
CA ALA A 382 -0.11 27.81 19.36
C ALA A 382 0.08 29.06 18.49
N LYS A 383 -0.95 29.90 18.35
CA LYS A 383 -0.85 31.20 17.62
C LYS A 383 0.06 32.19 18.32
N GLU A 384 0.00 32.28 19.64
CA GLU A 384 0.91 33.12 20.43
C GLU A 384 2.36 32.65 20.28
N GLU A 385 2.59 31.33 20.29
CA GLU A 385 3.90 30.73 20.09
C GLU A 385 4.44 30.98 18.68
N VAL A 386 3.61 30.85 17.64
CA VAL A 386 3.98 31.26 16.27
C VAL A 386 4.34 32.74 16.21
N GLY A 387 3.55 33.62 16.85
CA GLY A 387 3.83 35.06 16.90
C GLY A 387 5.16 35.36 17.61
N ARG A 388 5.53 34.57 18.62
CA ARG A 388 6.80 34.68 19.34
C ARG A 388 7.99 34.16 18.53
N LEU A 389 7.82 33.04 17.82
CA LEU A 389 8.88 32.37 17.06
C LEU A 389 9.07 32.93 15.64
N CYS A 390 8.04 33.56 15.08
CA CYS A 390 8.02 34.10 13.72
C CYS A 390 7.66 35.60 13.73
N PRO A 391 8.53 36.47 14.27
CA PRO A 391 8.31 37.91 14.19
C PRO A 391 8.15 38.33 12.72
N ASP A 392 7.22 39.25 12.46
CA ASP A 392 6.88 39.73 11.11
C ASP A 392 6.39 38.63 10.14
N GLY A 393 5.99 37.47 10.66
CA GLY A 393 5.52 36.33 9.86
C GLY A 393 6.64 35.53 9.18
N MET A 394 7.91 35.82 9.51
CA MET A 394 9.07 35.07 9.00
C MET A 394 9.68 34.23 10.12
N CYS A 395 9.51 32.91 10.03
CA CYS A 395 10.06 31.98 11.02
C CYS A 395 11.54 31.65 10.78
N VAL A 396 11.92 31.62 9.50
CA VAL A 396 13.28 31.34 9.04
C VAL A 396 13.60 32.37 7.97
N LYS A 397 14.72 33.07 8.13
CA LYS A 397 15.21 33.98 7.10
C LYS A 397 15.69 33.17 5.90
N ASP A 398 15.57 33.70 4.69
CA ASP A 398 16.00 32.99 3.48
C ASP A 398 17.49 32.57 3.52
N GLU A 399 18.34 33.35 4.21
CA GLU A 399 19.75 33.00 4.45
C GLU A 399 19.94 31.79 5.36
N ASP A 400 19.05 31.58 6.34
CA ASP A 400 19.14 30.49 7.32
C ASP A 400 18.43 29.20 6.87
N VAL A 401 17.72 29.22 5.73
CA VAL A 401 16.94 28.07 5.24
C VAL A 401 17.81 26.82 5.11
N ILE A 402 19.02 26.95 4.56
CA ILE A 402 19.93 25.81 4.37
C ILE A 402 20.34 25.17 5.70
N VAL A 403 20.48 25.96 6.76
CA VAL A 403 20.85 25.48 8.10
C VAL A 403 19.70 24.66 8.69
N TRP A 404 18.46 25.12 8.52
CA TRP A 404 17.27 24.39 8.94
C TRP A 404 17.04 23.12 8.11
N GLU A 405 17.26 23.18 6.80
CA GLU A 405 17.23 22.02 5.91
C GLU A 405 18.21 20.93 6.36
N PHE A 406 19.44 21.33 6.69
CA PHE A 406 20.43 20.41 7.23
C PHE A 406 20.04 19.88 8.62
N TYR A 407 19.52 20.71 9.52
CA TYR A 407 19.07 20.27 10.85
C TYR A 407 18.00 19.18 10.76
N SER A 408 17.01 19.35 9.86
CA SER A 408 15.97 18.35 9.60
C SER A 408 16.55 17.06 9.01
N MET A 409 17.44 17.17 8.02
CA MET A 409 18.12 16.02 7.43
C MET A 409 18.98 15.25 8.45
N GLU A 410 19.67 15.96 9.34
CA GLU A 410 20.49 15.37 10.39
C GLU A 410 19.65 14.58 11.38
N LYS A 411 18.49 15.12 11.80
CA LYS A 411 17.54 14.42 12.66
C LYS A 411 17.10 13.08 12.05
N GLU A 412 16.73 13.09 10.76
CA GLU A 412 16.29 11.88 10.06
C GLU A 412 17.44 10.89 9.83
N TYR A 413 18.64 11.38 9.52
CA TYR A 413 19.83 10.55 9.42
C TYR A 413 20.17 9.87 10.76
N GLU A 414 20.15 10.61 11.86
CA GLU A 414 20.36 10.04 13.20
C GLU A 414 19.29 9.01 13.56
N LYS A 415 18.02 9.30 13.26
CA LYS A 415 16.92 8.35 13.43
C LYS A 415 17.18 7.05 12.66
N ALA A 416 17.64 7.15 11.41
CA ALA A 416 17.99 5.99 10.61
C ALA A 416 19.22 5.23 11.14
N GLN A 417 20.23 5.92 11.70
CA GLN A 417 21.40 5.27 12.33
C GLN A 417 21.02 4.51 13.61
N ARG A 418 20.00 4.99 14.34
CA ARG A 418 19.48 4.36 15.57
C ARG A 418 18.48 3.24 15.29
N ALA A 419 17.90 3.20 14.10
CA ALA A 419 16.96 2.16 13.69
C ALA A 419 17.62 0.77 13.74
N LEU A 420 16.78 -0.28 13.79
CA LEU A 420 17.28 -1.65 13.71
C LEU A 420 18.11 -1.82 12.43
N PRO A 421 19.21 -2.61 12.47
CA PRO A 421 19.96 -2.92 11.27
C PRO A 421 19.02 -3.50 10.20
N PRO A 422 19.22 -3.20 8.91
CA PRO A 422 18.34 -3.65 7.82
C PRO A 422 17.96 -5.12 7.88
N LYS A 423 18.89 -5.99 8.32
CA LYS A 423 18.67 -7.42 8.53
C LYS A 423 17.59 -7.74 9.56
N LYS A 424 17.60 -7.07 10.71
CA LYS A 424 16.64 -7.30 11.79
C LYS A 424 15.28 -6.72 11.46
N THR A 425 15.25 -5.55 10.80
CA THR A 425 14.00 -4.95 10.36
C THR A 425 13.31 -5.86 9.35
N CYS A 426 14.01 -6.30 8.30
CA CYS A 426 13.46 -7.23 7.32
C CYS A 426 13.06 -8.59 7.90
N GLU A 427 13.76 -9.06 8.94
CA GLU A 427 13.37 -10.28 9.66
C GLU A 427 12.03 -10.06 10.37
N TRP A 428 11.89 -8.95 11.08
CA TRP A 428 10.65 -8.57 11.77
C TRP A 428 9.49 -8.40 10.78
N ASP A 429 9.67 -7.62 9.72
CA ASP A 429 8.64 -7.36 8.70
C ASP A 429 8.13 -8.65 8.05
N LEU A 430 9.04 -9.58 7.71
CA LEU A 430 8.63 -10.83 7.08
C LEU A 430 7.99 -11.81 8.06
N THR A 431 8.39 -11.79 9.33
CA THR A 431 7.70 -12.59 10.36
C THR A 431 6.30 -12.07 10.70
N SER A 432 6.03 -10.77 10.52
CA SER A 432 4.68 -10.23 10.74
C SER A 432 3.67 -10.57 9.64
N ILE A 433 4.12 -10.99 8.45
CA ILE A 433 3.24 -11.23 7.31
C ILE A 433 2.60 -12.64 7.35
N VAL A 434 3.28 -13.68 7.86
CA VAL A 434 2.70 -15.04 7.98
C VAL A 434 3.32 -15.81 9.17
N ASP A 435 2.48 -16.22 10.13
CA ASP A 435 2.91 -16.91 11.37
C ASP A 435 3.48 -18.34 11.16
N TRP A 436 3.33 -18.94 9.98
CA TRP A 436 3.46 -20.42 9.81
C TRP A 436 4.54 -20.89 8.82
N ASP A 437 5.14 -20.02 8.02
CA ASP A 437 6.11 -20.41 6.97
C ASP A 437 7.41 -19.60 7.15
N PRO A 438 8.61 -20.22 7.13
CA PRO A 438 9.86 -19.47 7.16
C PRO A 438 9.89 -18.41 6.03
N PRO A 439 10.41 -17.20 6.31
CA PRO A 439 10.51 -16.14 5.31
C PRO A 439 11.20 -16.64 4.04
N ASP A 440 10.62 -16.34 2.87
CA ASP A 440 11.28 -16.63 1.59
C ASP A 440 12.68 -15.99 1.60
N PRO A 441 13.76 -16.78 1.47
CA PRO A 441 15.12 -16.27 1.53
C PRO A 441 15.44 -15.25 0.42
N VAL A 442 14.72 -15.29 -0.69
CA VAL A 442 14.83 -14.31 -1.78
C VAL A 442 14.21 -12.99 -1.36
N LEU A 443 12.98 -13.01 -0.80
CA LEU A 443 12.32 -11.80 -0.30
C LEU A 443 13.13 -11.13 0.81
N TYR A 444 13.67 -11.92 1.75
CA TYR A 444 14.56 -11.41 2.80
C TYR A 444 15.79 -10.72 2.21
N ARG A 445 16.46 -11.34 1.23
CA ARG A 445 17.63 -10.75 0.58
C ARG A 445 17.29 -9.45 -0.16
N ASN A 446 16.15 -9.40 -0.84
CA ASN A 446 15.69 -8.23 -1.59
C ASN A 446 15.35 -7.08 -0.64
N CYS A 447 14.64 -7.35 0.46
CA CYS A 447 14.36 -6.38 1.52
C CYS A 447 15.66 -5.79 2.10
N VAL A 448 16.62 -6.65 2.48
CA VAL A 448 17.90 -6.19 3.05
C VAL A 448 18.68 -5.33 2.05
N THR A 449 18.62 -5.68 0.76
CA THR A 449 19.29 -4.92 -0.30
C THR A 449 18.63 -3.56 -0.51
N LYS A 450 17.30 -3.50 -0.56
CA LYS A 450 16.51 -2.26 -0.68
C LYS A 450 16.84 -1.30 0.46
N ARG A 451 16.71 -1.75 1.71
CA ARG A 451 16.99 -0.92 2.91
C ARG A 451 18.43 -0.43 2.99
N LYS A 452 19.41 -1.27 2.60
CA LYS A 452 20.81 -0.83 2.51
C LYS A 452 21.00 0.29 1.49
N ARG A 453 20.26 0.25 0.38
CA ARG A 453 20.33 1.24 -0.68
C ARG A 453 19.69 2.56 -0.24
N GLU A 454 18.54 2.50 0.41
CA GLU A 454 17.89 3.67 1.02
C GLU A 454 18.80 4.33 2.07
N ALA A 455 19.42 3.53 2.95
CA ALA A 455 20.38 4.04 3.93
C ALA A 455 21.60 4.71 3.27
N TYR A 456 22.09 4.15 2.15
CA TYR A 456 23.17 4.75 1.36
C TYR A 456 22.75 6.09 0.75
N TRP A 457 21.57 6.18 0.15
CA TRP A 457 21.07 7.43 -0.43
C TRP A 457 20.82 8.52 0.63
N LEU A 458 20.29 8.14 1.80
CA LEU A 458 20.13 9.04 2.93
C LEU A 458 21.50 9.55 3.44
N GLN A 459 22.50 8.67 3.54
CA GLN A 459 23.86 9.05 3.90
C GLN A 459 24.49 10.01 2.87
N LEU A 460 24.25 9.77 1.58
CA LEU A 460 24.72 10.63 0.50
C LEU A 460 24.08 12.02 0.61
N ALA A 461 22.75 12.08 0.80
CA ALA A 461 22.01 13.32 1.02
C ALA A 461 22.53 14.10 2.23
N TYR A 462 22.71 13.43 3.37
CA TYR A 462 23.28 14.01 4.59
C TYR A 462 24.67 14.61 4.35
N THR A 463 25.57 13.86 3.71
CA THR A 463 26.95 14.28 3.47
C THR A 463 27.01 15.52 2.57
N GLN A 464 26.19 15.55 1.53
CA GLN A 464 26.08 16.69 0.61
C GLN A 464 25.53 17.92 1.32
N PHE A 465 24.39 17.79 2.01
CA PHE A 465 23.80 18.91 2.77
C PHE A 465 24.76 19.44 3.84
N LYS A 466 25.44 18.56 4.57
CA LYS A 466 26.42 18.96 5.57
C LYS A 466 27.53 19.81 4.97
N THR A 467 28.07 19.37 3.84
CA THR A 467 29.16 20.07 3.15
C THR A 467 28.71 21.44 2.67
N GLU A 468 27.55 21.51 2.01
CA GLU A 468 26.97 22.77 1.53
C GLU A 468 26.65 23.74 2.68
N THR A 469 26.11 23.25 3.79
CA THR A 469 25.76 24.07 4.96
C THR A 469 27.01 24.58 5.68
N LEU A 470 28.04 23.74 5.83
CA LEU A 470 29.32 24.16 6.41
C LEU A 470 29.99 25.23 5.55
N GLN A 471 29.95 25.08 4.22
CA GLN A 471 30.45 26.09 3.31
C GLN A 471 29.66 27.40 3.45
N HIS A 472 28.33 27.31 3.45
CA HIS A 472 27.45 28.46 3.64
C HIS A 472 27.77 29.19 4.96
N CYS A 473 27.89 28.48 6.08
CA CYS A 473 28.24 29.09 7.36
C CYS A 473 29.66 29.66 7.42
N ALA A 474 30.61 29.10 6.67
CA ALA A 474 31.93 29.71 6.52
C ALA A 474 31.87 31.05 5.77
N GLU A 475 30.93 31.20 4.83
CA GLU A 475 30.74 32.42 4.02
C GLU A 475 29.91 33.48 4.75
N THR A 476 28.85 33.09 5.46
CA THR A 476 27.91 34.01 6.13
C THR A 476 28.18 34.23 7.62
N GLY A 477 29.04 33.41 8.22
CA GLY A 477 29.30 33.44 9.66
C GLY A 477 28.21 32.80 10.52
N CYS A 478 27.29 32.03 9.93
CA CYS A 478 26.31 31.27 10.71
C CYS A 478 26.96 30.12 11.50
N THR A 479 26.19 29.53 12.41
CA THR A 479 26.56 28.32 13.14
C THR A 479 25.50 27.26 12.91
N LEU A 480 25.93 25.99 12.86
CA LEU A 480 24.99 24.86 12.81
C LEU A 480 24.09 24.87 14.06
N LEU A 481 22.83 24.48 13.88
CA LEU A 481 21.89 24.35 14.98
C LEU A 481 22.28 23.15 15.86
N PRO A 482 22.30 23.31 17.20
CA PRO A 482 22.60 22.19 18.08
C PRO A 482 21.47 21.16 18.00
N GLN A 483 21.81 19.88 17.86
CA GLN A 483 20.85 18.80 18.02
C GLN A 483 20.50 18.64 19.50
N PRO A 484 19.21 18.47 19.84
CA PRO A 484 18.81 18.20 21.21
C PRO A 484 19.36 16.83 21.64
N THR A 485 19.91 16.79 22.84
CA THR A 485 20.36 15.55 23.48
C THR A 485 19.17 14.64 23.78
N LEU A 486 19.44 13.34 23.97
CA LEU A 486 18.41 12.39 24.38
C LEU A 486 17.74 12.83 25.69
N GLU A 487 18.55 13.33 26.62
CA GLU A 487 18.12 13.88 27.89
C GLU A 487 17.13 15.04 27.70
N GLU A 488 17.45 16.02 26.84
CA GLU A 488 16.57 17.15 26.53
C GLU A 488 15.25 16.70 25.89
N LEU A 489 15.30 15.74 24.96
CA LEU A 489 14.09 15.21 24.31
C LEU A 489 13.20 14.44 25.29
N VAL A 490 13.78 13.63 26.17
CA VAL A 490 13.03 12.92 27.22
C VAL A 490 12.43 13.91 28.21
N SER A 491 13.19 14.94 28.62
CA SER A 491 12.67 15.99 29.48
C SER A 491 11.51 16.75 28.84
N ALA A 492 11.62 17.12 27.55
CA ALA A 492 10.54 17.76 26.82
C ALA A 492 9.29 16.87 26.74
N ARG A 493 9.46 15.57 26.50
CA ARG A 493 8.33 14.62 26.48
C ARG A 493 7.70 14.44 27.86
N ILE A 494 8.50 14.40 28.93
CA ILE A 494 7.96 14.34 30.30
C ILE A 494 7.14 15.60 30.60
N GLN A 495 7.63 16.78 30.22
CA GLN A 495 6.89 18.02 30.42
C GLN A 495 5.54 18.00 29.70
N ASP A 496 5.52 17.57 28.43
CA ASP A 496 4.29 17.39 27.65
C ASP A 496 3.29 16.41 28.33
N LEU A 497 3.79 15.30 28.87
CA LEU A 497 2.97 14.35 29.63
C LEU A 497 2.46 14.93 30.97
N GLU A 498 3.27 15.75 31.66
CA GLU A 498 2.86 16.44 32.89
C GLU A 498 1.77 17.49 32.61
N GLU A 499 1.86 18.21 31.49
CA GLU A 499 0.82 19.13 31.01
C GLU A 499 -0.49 18.38 30.69
N HIS A 500 -0.41 17.20 30.05
CA HIS A 500 -1.56 16.32 29.84
C HIS A 500 -2.21 15.87 31.15
N ILE A 501 -1.43 15.56 32.19
CA ILE A 501 -1.98 15.21 33.52
C ILE A 501 -2.78 16.37 34.11
N ILE A 502 -2.23 17.58 34.10
CA ILE A 502 -2.92 18.78 34.63
C ILE A 502 -4.23 19.00 33.87
N HIS A 503 -4.19 18.79 32.55
CA HIS A 503 -5.35 18.91 31.70
C HIS A 503 -6.46 17.90 32.07
N ASP A 504 -6.13 16.61 32.15
CA ASP A 504 -7.09 15.56 32.48
C ASP A 504 -7.69 15.73 33.88
N GLN A 505 -6.88 16.18 34.85
CA GLN A 505 -7.37 16.50 36.19
C GLN A 505 -8.37 17.66 36.18
N THR A 506 -8.07 18.72 35.43
CA THR A 506 -8.98 19.87 35.28
C THR A 506 -10.28 19.46 34.59
N ARG A 507 -10.19 18.61 33.57
CA ARG A 507 -11.35 18.03 32.88
C ARG A 507 -12.18 17.19 33.84
N ALA A 508 -11.59 16.30 34.62
CA ALA A 508 -12.30 15.47 35.60
C ALA A 508 -13.08 16.33 36.62
N VAL A 509 -12.47 17.38 37.16
CA VAL A 509 -13.15 18.32 38.07
C VAL A 509 -14.35 18.97 37.38
N THR A 510 -14.15 19.51 36.18
CA THR A 510 -15.22 20.15 35.38
C THR A 510 -16.38 19.18 35.12
N MET A 511 -16.06 17.93 34.83
CA MET A 511 -17.06 16.89 34.65
C MET A 511 -17.84 16.65 35.95
N TYR A 512 -17.16 16.36 37.06
CA TYR A 512 -17.83 16.07 38.32
C TYR A 512 -18.65 17.25 38.85
N ASP A 513 -18.24 18.50 38.59
CA ASP A 513 -19.03 19.69 38.89
C ASP A 513 -20.31 19.79 38.04
N TRP A 514 -20.28 19.24 36.82
CA TRP A 514 -21.44 19.20 35.92
C TRP A 514 -22.37 18.01 36.19
N ARG A 515 -21.88 16.93 36.79
CA ARG A 515 -22.65 15.71 37.11
C ARG A 515 -24.02 15.96 37.76
N PRO A 516 -24.19 16.90 38.72
CA PRO A 516 -25.50 17.17 39.35
C PRO A 516 -26.58 17.67 38.38
N THR A 517 -26.22 18.07 37.16
CA THR A 517 -27.19 18.48 36.13
C THR A 517 -27.88 17.30 35.45
N LEU A 518 -27.36 16.07 35.62
CA LEU A 518 -27.96 14.86 35.10
C LEU A 518 -29.11 14.40 35.99
N PRO A 519 -30.33 14.18 35.45
CA PRO A 519 -31.42 13.65 36.25
C PRO A 519 -31.15 12.22 36.71
N GLU A 520 -31.66 11.89 37.90
CA GLU A 520 -31.56 10.54 38.46
C GLU A 520 -32.16 9.48 37.55
N HIS A 521 -33.22 9.82 36.82
CA HIS A 521 -33.85 8.89 35.89
C HIS A 521 -33.01 8.62 34.65
N ALA A 522 -32.05 9.47 34.26
CA ALA A 522 -31.27 9.34 33.02
C ALA A 522 -30.09 8.35 33.13
N GLU A 523 -30.39 7.10 33.48
CA GLU A 523 -29.41 6.03 33.74
C GLU A 523 -28.39 5.84 32.61
N LYS A 524 -28.83 5.81 31.34
CA LYS A 524 -27.89 5.64 30.20
C LYS A 524 -26.90 6.79 30.10
N ALA A 525 -27.36 8.01 30.32
CA ALA A 525 -26.53 9.20 30.28
C ALA A 525 -25.54 9.24 31.45
N GLN A 526 -25.97 8.80 32.64
CA GLN A 526 -25.09 8.66 33.80
C GLN A 526 -23.98 7.63 33.57
N ILE A 527 -24.30 6.49 32.95
CA ILE A 527 -23.30 5.46 32.60
C ILE A 527 -22.28 6.02 31.61
N LEU A 528 -22.73 6.63 30.51
CA LEU A 528 -21.83 7.25 29.53
C LEU A 528 -20.95 8.32 30.19
N PHE A 529 -21.55 9.17 31.01
CA PHE A 529 -20.84 10.23 31.72
C PHE A 529 -19.78 9.65 32.67
N GLU A 530 -20.11 8.63 33.46
CA GLU A 530 -19.17 8.01 34.41
C GLU A 530 -18.02 7.29 33.68
N MET A 531 -18.28 6.67 32.52
CA MET A 531 -17.23 6.08 31.69
C MET A 531 -16.22 7.14 31.24
N GLU A 532 -16.69 8.28 30.73
CA GLU A 532 -15.85 9.38 30.27
C GLU A 532 -15.13 10.08 31.44
N ALA A 533 -15.82 10.30 32.55
CA ALA A 533 -15.27 10.92 33.77
C ALA A 533 -14.18 10.04 34.38
N SER A 534 -14.42 8.72 34.43
CA SER A 534 -13.45 7.73 34.89
C SER A 534 -12.20 7.72 34.00
N GLY A 535 -12.35 7.86 32.68
CA GLY A 535 -11.23 8.02 31.75
C GLY A 535 -10.37 9.23 32.12
N ALA A 536 -10.98 10.41 32.29
CA ALA A 536 -10.27 11.63 32.68
C ALA A 536 -9.65 11.56 34.10
N ALA A 537 -10.32 10.89 35.04
CA ALA A 537 -9.82 10.76 36.42
C ALA A 537 -8.64 9.77 36.53
N ASN A 538 -8.70 8.66 35.76
CA ASN A 538 -7.72 7.57 35.84
C ASN A 538 -6.59 7.69 34.81
N GLY A 539 -6.79 8.40 33.70
CA GLY A 539 -5.77 8.68 32.68
C GLY A 539 -4.44 9.18 33.27
N PRO A 540 -4.45 10.15 34.20
CA PRO A 540 -3.24 10.62 34.87
C PRO A 540 -2.40 9.54 35.56
N TRP A 541 -3.00 8.44 36.01
CA TRP A 541 -2.24 7.35 36.62
C TRP A 541 -1.35 6.64 35.59
N TYR A 542 -1.91 6.28 34.43
CA TYR A 542 -1.15 5.67 33.33
C TYR A 542 -0.05 6.59 32.81
N ILE A 543 -0.32 7.90 32.73
CA ILE A 543 0.67 8.88 32.27
C ILE A 543 1.83 9.01 33.27
N ARG A 544 1.55 8.98 34.58
CA ARG A 544 2.61 8.98 35.62
C ARG A 544 3.49 7.75 35.54
N ASP A 545 2.89 6.56 35.36
CA ASP A 545 3.66 5.32 35.20
C ASP A 545 4.58 5.41 33.96
N LEU A 546 4.11 6.01 32.86
CA LEU A 546 4.94 6.26 31.68
C LEU A 546 6.07 7.26 31.96
N ILE A 547 5.80 8.36 32.67
CA ILE A 547 6.83 9.33 33.08
C ILE A 547 7.90 8.64 33.94
N ASP A 548 7.50 7.79 34.88
CA ASP A 548 8.42 7.07 35.76
C ASP A 548 9.26 6.05 34.99
N ASP A 549 8.68 5.35 34.01
CA ASP A 549 9.41 4.46 33.09
C ASP A 549 10.44 5.25 32.25
N LEU A 550 10.06 6.41 31.69
CA LEU A 550 10.98 7.29 30.95
C LEU A 550 12.13 7.77 31.84
N LYS A 551 11.83 8.26 33.05
CA LYS A 551 12.83 8.71 34.03
C LYS A 551 13.78 7.57 34.40
N LYS A 552 13.25 6.38 34.67
CA LYS A 552 14.04 5.20 35.02
C LYS A 552 14.98 4.79 33.89
N ARG A 553 14.47 4.68 32.66
CA ARG A 553 15.29 4.30 31.49
C ARG A 553 16.38 5.32 31.18
N LEU A 554 16.11 6.61 31.40
CA LEU A 554 17.11 7.66 31.23
C LEU A 554 18.30 7.47 32.19
N VAL A 555 18.02 7.11 33.45
CA VAL A 555 19.05 6.85 34.48
C VAL A 555 19.80 5.54 34.21
N ASP A 556 19.08 4.47 33.88
CA ASP A 556 19.65 3.13 33.74
C ASP A 556 20.60 3.03 32.53
N GLY A 557 20.43 3.89 31.51
CA GLY A 557 21.28 3.98 30.31
C GLY A 557 21.35 2.72 29.44
N SER A 558 20.65 1.64 29.84
CA SER A 558 20.80 0.29 29.31
C SER A 558 20.03 0.02 28.02
N ASP A 559 19.06 0.88 27.66
CA ASP A 559 18.28 0.76 26.43
C ASP A 559 17.98 2.11 25.76
N LYS A 560 19.04 2.87 25.45
CA LYS A 560 18.93 4.15 24.71
C LYS A 560 18.15 3.99 23.40
N ALA A 561 18.32 2.87 22.70
CA ALA A 561 17.65 2.62 21.42
C ALA A 561 16.13 2.48 21.55
N ARG A 562 15.63 1.87 22.63
CA ARG A 562 14.19 1.85 22.93
C ARG A 562 13.67 3.21 23.38
N LEU A 563 14.46 3.96 24.16
CA LEU A 563 14.08 5.33 24.56
C LEU A 563 13.92 6.25 23.34
N TRP A 564 14.83 6.17 22.37
CA TRP A 564 14.68 6.87 21.09
C TRP A 564 13.40 6.49 20.34
N ARG A 565 13.08 5.20 20.26
CA ARG A 565 11.84 4.73 19.61
C ARG A 565 10.58 5.26 20.28
N CYS A 566 10.60 5.40 21.61
CA CYS A 566 9.52 6.00 22.39
C CYS A 566 9.30 7.49 22.10
N ILE A 567 10.38 8.23 21.88
CA ILE A 567 10.33 9.67 21.60
C ILE A 567 9.87 9.91 20.15
N ASP A 568 10.36 9.08 19.22
CA ASP A 568 10.07 9.24 17.79
C ASP A 568 8.64 8.81 17.41
N ASP A 569 7.96 7.99 18.23
CA ASP A 569 6.59 7.53 18.02
C ASP A 569 5.78 7.62 19.31
N PRO A 570 5.04 8.72 19.53
CA PRO A 570 4.29 8.95 20.76
C PRO A 570 3.12 7.97 20.96
N ASN A 571 2.73 7.22 19.93
CA ASN A 571 1.67 6.22 20.00
C ASN A 571 2.19 4.82 20.36
N ARG A 572 3.51 4.61 20.35
CA ARG A 572 4.11 3.32 20.69
C ARG A 572 4.28 3.19 22.19
N VAL A 573 3.78 2.09 22.75
CA VAL A 573 3.95 1.78 24.17
C VAL A 573 5.44 1.57 24.49
N CYS A 574 5.94 2.39 25.40
CA CYS A 574 7.23 2.23 26.06
C CYS A 574 7.21 1.11 27.10
#